data_AF-A0A327HNZ3-F1
#
_entry.id   AF-A0A327HNZ3-F1
#
_cell.length_a   1.000
_cell.length_b   1.000
_cell.length_c   1.000
_cell.angle_alpha   90.00
_cell.angle_beta   90.00
_cell.angle_gamma   90.00
#
_symmetry.space_group_name_H-M   'P 1'
#
loop_
_entity.id
_entity.type
_entity.pdbx_description
1 polymer ?
#
loop_
_entity_poly.entity_id
_entity_poly.type
_entity_poly.pdbx_seq_one_letter_code
_entity_poly.pdbx_strand_id
1 'polypeptide(L)'
;MELPKNHHSKKGKIPKEDISIKELIQMGKKYLLIPTGLLLVEIIYMILTSSQDTLAGIQEIVARIWNNLNQTIYGDETSTLLMYGDTGLMTKVELYNPNFPDLQNNTIDFYVSDECAGVHEMLFLTTLIILTPYVSRTIKSVTIPITIILIFLLNIIRLLFIYPLAVSGCEKNPGEFGCDAPWKVFHDFVFEWGSLIILTFIWLAWFLMVNKSSITKKIYSEE
;
A
#
# COMPACT_ATOMS: atom_id res chain seq x y z
N MET A 1 65.37 -6.18 35.66
CA MET A 1 65.37 -6.24 34.20
C MET A 1 64.57 -5.04 33.73
N GLU A 2 65.26 -3.92 33.49
CA GLU A 2 64.64 -2.65 33.09
C GLU A 2 64.35 -2.67 31.60
N LEU A 3 63.11 -2.36 31.23
CA LEU A 3 62.69 -2.18 29.84
C LEU A 3 63.24 -0.85 29.28
N PRO A 4 63.68 -0.82 28.01
CA PRO A 4 64.41 0.31 27.46
C PRO A 4 63.54 1.57 27.32
N LYS A 5 64.04 2.67 27.90
CA LYS A 5 63.61 4.04 27.67
C LYS A 5 64.12 4.51 26.31
N ASN A 6 63.26 4.51 25.31
CA ASN A 6 63.21 5.45 24.17
C ASN A 6 62.52 4.80 22.99
N HIS A 7 61.21 4.96 22.92
CA HIS A 7 60.59 5.25 21.65
C HIS A 7 59.52 6.29 21.92
N HIS A 8 59.77 7.51 21.45
CA HIS A 8 58.75 8.53 21.34
C HIS A 8 57.55 7.89 20.65
N SER A 9 56.46 7.72 21.39
CA SER A 9 55.14 7.52 20.80
C SER A 9 54.96 8.67 19.83
N LYS A 10 55.04 8.37 18.51
CA LYS A 10 54.54 9.27 17.48
C LYS A 10 53.12 9.55 17.93
N LYS A 11 52.86 10.80 18.37
CA LYS A 11 51.54 11.34 18.68
C LYS A 11 50.57 10.67 17.73
N GLY A 12 49.77 9.75 18.27
CA GLY A 12 48.83 8.98 17.49
C GLY A 12 48.04 9.97 16.66
N LYS A 13 48.16 9.85 15.34
CA LYS A 13 47.14 10.40 14.46
C LYS A 13 45.86 9.70 14.88
N ILE A 14 45.04 10.40 15.68
CA ILE A 14 43.62 10.06 15.81
C ILE A 14 43.13 9.96 14.36
N PRO A 15 42.56 8.82 13.93
CA PRO A 15 42.02 8.68 12.59
C PRO A 15 41.10 9.87 12.31
N LYS A 16 41.30 10.56 11.19
CA LYS A 16 40.39 11.63 10.72
C LYS A 16 39.11 11.01 10.14
N GLU A 17 38.51 10.08 10.85
CA GLU A 17 37.34 9.30 10.43
C GLU A 17 36.10 9.57 11.30
N ASP A 18 36.19 10.54 12.23
CA ASP A 18 35.02 11.00 12.96
C ASP A 18 34.24 12.01 12.11
N ILE A 19 33.04 11.60 11.69
CA ILE A 19 32.07 12.48 11.04
C ILE A 19 31.79 13.65 12.00
N SER A 20 32.00 14.87 11.53
CA SER A 20 31.69 16.08 12.28
C SER A 20 30.21 16.10 12.67
N ILE A 21 29.87 16.50 13.91
CA ILE A 21 28.46 16.64 14.34
C ILE A 21 27.66 17.52 13.36
N LYS A 22 28.29 18.52 12.73
CA LYS A 22 27.64 19.34 11.69
C LYS A 22 27.32 18.53 10.44
N GLU A 23 28.21 17.64 10.03
CA GLU A 23 28.05 16.75 8.88
C GLU A 23 27.02 15.65 9.18
N LEU A 24 27.03 15.08 10.40
CA LEU A 24 26.00 14.16 10.88
C LEU A 24 24.61 14.80 10.87
N ILE A 25 24.48 16.03 11.38
CA ILE A 25 23.22 16.80 11.35
C ILE A 25 22.81 17.10 9.91
N GLN A 26 23.74 17.44 9.03
CA GLN A 26 23.46 17.74 7.63
C GLN A 26 23.01 16.49 6.85
N MET A 27 23.60 15.33 7.14
CA MET A 27 23.15 14.04 6.61
C MET A 27 21.78 13.67 7.19
N GLY A 28 21.61 13.77 8.51
CA GLY A 28 20.34 13.50 9.20
C GLY A 28 19.18 14.33 8.65
N LYS A 29 19.39 15.62 8.36
CA LYS A 29 18.37 16.48 7.73
C LYS A 29 17.92 15.98 6.35
N LYS A 30 18.82 15.39 5.55
CA LYS A 30 18.46 14.81 4.25
C LYS A 30 17.64 13.52 4.41
N TYR A 31 17.99 12.69 5.38
CA TYR A 31 17.25 11.45 5.65
C TYR A 31 15.89 11.68 6.32
N LEU A 32 15.73 12.76 7.08
CA LEU A 32 14.48 13.14 7.75
C LEU A 32 13.40 13.64 6.79
N LEU A 33 13.77 13.95 5.54
CA LEU A 33 12.86 14.44 4.51
C LEU A 33 11.78 13.42 4.14
N ILE A 34 12.15 12.14 4.02
CA ILE A 34 11.19 11.08 3.68
C ILE A 34 10.20 10.85 4.85
N PRO A 35 10.63 10.59 6.11
CA PRO A 35 9.71 10.44 7.24
C PRO A 35 8.79 11.66 7.45
N THR A 36 9.31 12.88 7.31
CA THR A 36 8.51 14.10 7.46
C THR A 36 7.45 14.22 6.36
N GLY A 37 7.83 13.90 5.12
CA GLY A 37 6.89 13.89 4.00
C GLY A 37 5.80 12.84 4.18
N LEU A 38 6.14 11.66 4.67
CA LEU A 38 5.15 10.60 4.96
C LEU A 38 4.19 11.00 6.08
N LEU A 39 4.67 11.67 7.13
CA LEU A 39 3.80 12.20 8.21
C LEU A 39 2.81 13.22 7.64
N LEU A 40 3.28 14.13 6.77
CA LEU A 40 2.41 15.10 6.13
C LEU A 40 1.32 14.42 5.28
N VAL A 41 1.66 13.34 4.58
CA VAL A 41 0.68 12.55 3.81
C VAL A 41 -0.35 11.91 4.71
N GLU A 42 0.06 11.39 5.87
CA GLU A 42 -0.89 10.82 6.83
C GLU A 42 -1.91 11.86 7.31
N ILE A 43 -1.45 13.10 7.54
CA ILE A 43 -2.34 14.23 7.89
C ILE A 43 -3.30 14.53 6.73
N ILE A 44 -2.79 14.58 5.49
CA ILE A 44 -3.65 14.80 4.31
C ILE A 44 -4.67 13.68 4.17
N TYR A 45 -4.25 12.43 4.33
CA TYR A 45 -5.12 11.26 4.26
C TYR A 45 -6.22 11.35 5.31
N MET A 46 -5.88 11.61 6.58
CA MET A 46 -6.85 11.85 7.66
C MET A 46 -7.87 12.94 7.31
N ILE A 47 -7.44 14.03 6.67
CA ILE A 47 -8.35 15.10 6.25
C ILE A 47 -9.29 14.61 5.15
N LEU A 48 -8.76 13.90 4.15
CA LEU A 48 -9.54 13.35 3.04
C LEU A 48 -10.54 12.28 3.48
N THR A 49 -10.25 11.53 4.54
CA THR A 49 -11.10 10.45 5.06
C THR A 49 -11.94 10.86 6.26
N SER A 50 -11.82 12.12 6.72
CA SER A 50 -12.57 12.64 7.86
C SER A 50 -14.09 12.60 7.71
N SER A 51 -14.59 12.54 6.47
CA SER A 51 -16.00 12.37 6.16
C SER A 51 -16.19 11.27 5.12
N GLN A 52 -17.16 10.38 5.36
CA GLN A 52 -17.50 9.26 4.48
C GLN A 52 -17.90 9.73 3.07
N ASP A 53 -18.42 10.94 2.93
CA ASP A 53 -18.86 11.48 1.63
C ASP A 53 -17.72 12.01 0.76
N THR A 54 -16.54 12.27 1.34
CA THR A 54 -15.42 12.93 0.61
C THR A 54 -14.89 12.07 -0.53
N LEU A 55 -14.91 10.75 -0.34
CA LEU A 55 -14.41 9.75 -1.30
C LEU A 55 -15.53 8.85 -1.85
N ALA A 56 -16.79 9.21 -1.59
CA ALA A 56 -17.98 8.47 -2.01
C ALA A 56 -17.98 8.07 -3.49
N GLY A 57 -17.60 8.99 -4.39
CA GLY A 57 -17.56 8.69 -5.82
C GLY A 57 -16.57 7.58 -6.19
N ILE A 58 -15.41 7.54 -5.54
CA ILE A 58 -14.42 6.48 -5.77
C ILE A 58 -14.92 5.16 -5.18
N GLN A 59 -15.49 5.20 -3.97
CA GLN A 59 -16.06 4.03 -3.31
C GLN A 59 -17.16 3.38 -4.16
N GLU A 60 -18.05 4.18 -4.74
CA GLU A 60 -19.11 3.68 -5.61
C GLU A 60 -18.55 3.04 -6.88
N ILE A 61 -17.54 3.65 -7.50
CA ILE A 61 -16.86 3.07 -8.68
C ILE A 61 -16.22 1.73 -8.32
N VAL A 62 -15.53 1.65 -7.19
CA VAL A 62 -14.90 0.41 -6.71
C VAL A 62 -15.95 -0.66 -6.43
N ALA A 63 -17.04 -0.32 -5.75
CA ALA A 63 -18.13 -1.24 -5.46
C ALA A 63 -18.77 -1.80 -6.74
N ARG A 64 -19.00 -0.94 -7.74
CA ARG A 64 -19.52 -1.34 -9.05
C ARG A 64 -18.56 -2.27 -9.79
N ILE A 65 -17.27 -1.91 -9.84
CA ILE A 65 -16.24 -2.74 -10.49
C ILE A 65 -16.14 -4.10 -9.80
N TRP A 66 -16.06 -4.09 -8.47
CA TRP A 66 -15.95 -5.32 -7.69
C TRP A 66 -17.16 -6.22 -7.90
N ASN A 67 -18.39 -5.70 -7.76
CA ASN A 67 -19.61 -6.48 -7.99
C ASN A 67 -19.64 -7.10 -9.40
N ASN A 68 -19.35 -6.31 -10.43
CA ASN A 68 -19.37 -6.80 -11.81
C ASN A 68 -18.32 -7.90 -12.05
N LEU A 69 -17.11 -7.72 -11.53
CA LEU A 69 -16.05 -8.71 -11.66
C LEU A 69 -16.36 -9.97 -10.85
N ASN A 70 -16.95 -9.84 -9.66
CA ASN A 70 -17.34 -10.96 -8.82
C ASN A 70 -18.37 -11.84 -9.53
N GLN A 71 -19.43 -11.24 -10.08
CA GLN A 71 -20.42 -11.95 -10.89
C GLN A 71 -19.78 -12.60 -12.13
N THR A 72 -18.88 -11.89 -12.82
CA THR A 72 -18.21 -12.41 -14.03
C THR A 72 -17.32 -13.61 -13.74
N ILE A 73 -16.63 -13.63 -12.59
CA ILE A 73 -15.62 -14.65 -12.26
C ILE A 73 -16.24 -15.85 -11.54
N TYR A 74 -17.15 -15.61 -10.60
CA TYR A 74 -17.69 -16.65 -9.72
C TYR A 74 -19.11 -17.09 -10.06
N GLY A 75 -19.77 -16.41 -11.00
CA GLY A 75 -21.09 -16.76 -11.50
C GLY A 75 -22.12 -15.65 -11.25
N ASP A 76 -23.16 -15.64 -12.08
CA ASP A 76 -24.26 -14.70 -11.97
C ASP A 76 -24.92 -14.80 -10.58
N GLU A 77 -25.41 -13.67 -10.05
CA GLU A 77 -26.10 -13.56 -8.76
C GLU A 77 -25.26 -13.85 -7.49
N THR A 78 -23.96 -14.11 -7.63
CA THR A 78 -23.04 -14.28 -6.47
C THR A 78 -22.82 -13.02 -5.64
N SER A 79 -23.14 -11.86 -6.19
CA SER A 79 -23.16 -10.60 -5.46
C SER A 79 -24.20 -9.63 -5.99
N THR A 80 -24.69 -8.76 -5.12
CA THR A 80 -25.56 -7.64 -5.49
C THR A 80 -25.00 -6.33 -4.94
N LEU A 81 -25.26 -5.25 -5.67
CA LEU A 81 -24.88 -3.90 -5.27
C LEU A 81 -26.09 -3.21 -4.64
N LEU A 82 -25.90 -2.69 -3.43
CA LEU A 82 -26.95 -2.09 -2.61
C LEU A 82 -26.52 -0.71 -2.10
N MET A 83 -27.49 0.06 -1.63
CA MET A 83 -27.23 1.32 -0.94
C MET A 83 -26.72 1.07 0.47
N TYR A 84 -25.75 1.87 0.92
CA TYR A 84 -25.30 1.87 2.31
C TYR A 84 -25.84 3.08 3.07
N GLY A 85 -26.63 2.81 4.11
CA GLY A 85 -27.23 3.84 4.97
C GLY A 85 -28.20 4.77 4.23
N ASP A 86 -28.45 5.96 4.81
CA ASP A 86 -29.38 6.97 4.28
C ASP A 86 -28.75 7.89 3.22
N THR A 87 -27.48 7.66 2.86
CA THR A 87 -26.72 8.52 1.93
C THR A 87 -27.17 8.40 0.47
N GLY A 88 -27.87 7.32 0.13
CA GLY A 88 -28.28 7.01 -1.26
C GLY A 88 -27.14 6.54 -2.16
N LEU A 89 -25.95 6.28 -1.61
CA LEU A 89 -24.78 5.85 -2.38
C LEU A 89 -24.69 4.32 -2.45
N MET A 90 -24.35 3.81 -3.63
CA MET A 90 -24.24 2.37 -3.93
C MET A 90 -22.85 1.83 -3.54
N THR A 91 -22.57 1.76 -2.25
CA THR A 91 -21.27 1.36 -1.69
C THR A 91 -21.31 0.05 -0.90
N LYS A 92 -22.49 -0.57 -0.76
CA LYS A 92 -22.64 -1.91 -0.15
C LYS A 92 -22.61 -2.98 -1.24
N VAL A 93 -21.76 -3.98 -1.08
CA VAL A 93 -21.77 -5.20 -1.89
C VAL A 93 -22.17 -6.36 -0.98
N GLU A 94 -23.28 -7.00 -1.32
CA GLU A 94 -23.81 -8.15 -0.61
C GLU A 94 -23.46 -9.42 -1.38
N LEU A 95 -22.70 -10.32 -0.76
CA LEU A 95 -22.30 -11.59 -1.35
C LEU A 95 -23.32 -12.65 -1.00
N TYR A 96 -23.60 -13.56 -1.94
CA TYR A 96 -24.56 -14.65 -1.75
C TYR A 96 -23.90 -16.01 -1.93
N ASN A 97 -24.18 -16.93 -1.02
CA ASN A 97 -23.84 -18.34 -1.15
C ASN A 97 -24.74 -19.18 -0.25
N PRO A 98 -25.29 -20.34 -0.70
CA PRO A 98 -26.18 -21.18 0.12
C PRO A 98 -25.60 -21.64 1.46
N ASN A 99 -24.27 -21.63 1.63
CA ASN A 99 -23.61 -22.07 2.87
C ASN A 99 -23.38 -20.91 3.87
N PHE A 100 -23.71 -19.67 3.52
CA PHE A 100 -23.51 -18.51 4.39
C PHE A 100 -24.42 -18.53 5.64
N PRO A 101 -24.00 -17.86 6.72
CA PRO A 101 -24.63 -18.01 8.04
C PRO A 101 -25.97 -17.30 8.19
N ASP A 102 -26.33 -16.37 7.29
CA ASP A 102 -27.63 -15.72 7.35
C ASP A 102 -28.76 -16.69 6.99
N LEU A 103 -29.54 -17.08 8.00
CA LEU A 103 -30.64 -18.03 7.88
C LEU A 103 -31.81 -17.53 7.00
N GLN A 104 -31.89 -16.23 6.70
CA GLN A 104 -32.97 -15.67 5.89
C GLN A 104 -32.60 -15.56 4.41
N ASN A 105 -31.42 -15.01 4.09
CA ASN A 105 -31.04 -14.73 2.71
C ASN A 105 -29.72 -15.41 2.27
N ASN A 106 -29.01 -16.11 3.16
CA ASN A 106 -27.68 -16.66 2.92
C ASN A 106 -26.70 -15.64 2.33
N THR A 107 -26.65 -14.45 2.93
CA THR A 107 -25.81 -13.34 2.47
C THR A 107 -24.77 -12.91 3.49
N ILE A 108 -23.74 -12.22 3.00
CA ILE A 108 -22.74 -11.51 3.81
C ILE A 108 -22.54 -10.11 3.23
N ASP A 109 -22.58 -9.11 4.10
CA ASP A 109 -22.54 -7.71 3.74
C ASP A 109 -21.14 -7.11 3.82
N PHE A 110 -20.71 -6.43 2.76
CA PHE A 110 -19.46 -5.69 2.73
C PHE A 110 -19.72 -4.23 2.36
N TYR A 111 -19.14 -3.33 3.16
CA TYR A 111 -19.10 -1.91 2.85
C TYR A 111 -17.78 -1.57 2.17
N VAL A 112 -17.84 -0.87 1.04
CA VAL A 112 -16.66 -0.40 0.31
C VAL A 112 -16.26 0.96 0.82
N SER A 113 -15.19 0.99 1.60
CA SER A 113 -14.57 2.19 2.16
C SER A 113 -13.43 2.72 1.27
N ASP A 114 -12.80 3.82 1.67
CA ASP A 114 -11.63 4.35 0.98
C ASP A 114 -10.39 3.44 1.07
N GLU A 115 -10.31 2.59 2.12
CA GLU A 115 -9.27 1.56 2.21
C GLU A 115 -9.45 0.45 1.17
N CYS A 116 -10.69 0.21 0.69
CA CYS A 116 -10.96 -0.71 -0.42
C CYS A 116 -10.50 -0.16 -1.77
N ALA A 117 -10.51 1.17 -1.92
CA ALA A 117 -10.02 1.84 -3.13
C ALA A 117 -8.49 1.94 -3.17
N GLY A 118 -7.80 1.70 -2.05
CA GLY A 118 -6.34 1.76 -1.96
C GLY A 118 -5.78 3.19 -1.92
N VAL A 119 -6.57 4.17 -1.47
CA VAL A 119 -6.19 5.60 -1.51
C VAL A 119 -4.96 5.86 -0.66
N HIS A 120 -4.88 5.24 0.52
CA HIS A 120 -3.73 5.38 1.42
C HIS A 120 -2.44 4.89 0.75
N GLU A 121 -2.49 3.71 0.14
CA GLU A 121 -1.36 3.11 -0.57
C GLU A 121 -0.91 3.95 -1.76
N MET A 122 -1.86 4.52 -2.52
CA MET A 122 -1.57 5.42 -3.64
C MET A 122 -0.84 6.68 -3.18
N LEU A 123 -1.30 7.31 -2.10
CA LEU A 123 -0.68 8.49 -1.53
C LEU A 123 0.72 8.19 -0.98
N PHE A 124 0.87 7.06 -0.29
CA PHE A 124 2.13 6.60 0.26
C PHE A 124 3.18 6.41 -0.85
N LEU A 125 2.89 5.59 -1.86
CA LEU A 125 3.86 5.25 -2.89
C LEU A 125 4.16 6.43 -3.83
N THR A 126 3.15 7.24 -4.16
CA THR A 126 3.34 8.48 -4.93
C THR A 126 4.29 9.43 -4.21
N THR A 127 4.14 9.55 -2.89
CA THR A 127 5.01 10.40 -2.07
C THR A 127 6.44 9.88 -2.05
N LEU A 128 6.63 8.57 -1.91
CA LEU A 128 7.96 7.97 -2.01
C LEU A 128 8.63 8.27 -3.35
N ILE A 129 7.90 8.14 -4.47
CA ILE A 129 8.41 8.46 -5.82
C ILE A 129 8.80 9.95 -5.93
N ILE A 130 7.96 10.85 -5.40
CA ILE A 130 8.21 12.30 -5.43
C ILE A 130 9.45 12.65 -4.62
N LEU A 131 9.59 12.10 -3.41
CA LEU A 131 10.69 12.39 -2.48
C LEU A 131 11.98 11.65 -2.83
N THR A 132 11.93 10.65 -3.72
CA THR A 132 13.13 9.94 -4.19
C THR A 132 14.10 10.92 -4.86
N PRO A 133 15.32 11.09 -4.34
CA PRO A 133 16.29 12.03 -4.89
C PRO A 133 16.89 11.50 -6.20
N TYR A 134 17.54 12.38 -6.97
CA TYR A 134 18.29 12.03 -8.19
C TYR A 134 17.48 11.47 -9.37
N VAL A 135 16.14 11.51 -9.30
CA VAL A 135 15.26 11.14 -10.42
C VAL A 135 14.66 12.39 -11.05
N SER A 136 14.67 12.48 -12.38
CA SER A 136 14.15 13.63 -13.12
C SER A 136 12.63 13.76 -12.97
N ARG A 137 12.11 15.00 -13.03
CA ARG A 137 10.67 15.28 -12.88
C ARG A 137 9.83 14.59 -13.96
N THR A 138 10.36 14.44 -15.17
CA THR A 138 9.67 13.76 -16.29
C THR A 138 9.46 12.28 -16.02
N ILE A 139 10.46 11.58 -15.46
CA ILE A 139 10.30 10.16 -15.10
C ILE A 139 9.28 10.02 -13.97
N LYS A 140 9.32 10.92 -12.98
CA LYS A 140 8.34 10.94 -11.89
C LYS A 140 6.92 11.14 -12.40
N SER A 141 6.67 12.16 -13.24
CA SER A 141 5.33 12.46 -13.73
C SER A 141 4.72 11.35 -14.59
N VAL A 142 5.54 10.58 -15.31
CA VAL A 142 5.07 9.40 -16.06
C VAL A 142 4.85 8.19 -15.14
N THR A 143 5.68 8.02 -14.12
CA THR A 143 5.57 6.88 -13.19
C THR A 143 4.32 6.99 -12.31
N ILE A 144 4.03 8.18 -11.78
CA ILE A 144 2.92 8.38 -10.82
C ILE A 144 1.58 7.80 -11.31
N PRO A 145 1.05 8.13 -12.50
CA PRO A 145 -0.23 7.58 -12.95
C PRO A 145 -0.18 6.07 -13.16
N ILE A 146 0.96 5.52 -13.63
CA ILE A 146 1.13 4.07 -13.79
C ILE A 146 1.05 3.38 -12.43
N THR A 147 1.72 3.95 -11.42
CA THR A 147 1.71 3.43 -10.06
C THR A 147 0.33 3.50 -9.41
N ILE A 148 -0.40 4.59 -9.61
CA ILE A 148 -1.79 4.74 -9.13
C ILE A 148 -2.67 3.63 -9.71
N ILE A 149 -2.62 3.42 -11.04
CA ILE A 149 -3.39 2.36 -11.71
C ILE A 149 -2.98 0.97 -11.19
N LEU A 150 -1.68 0.72 -11.02
CA LEU A 150 -1.19 -0.55 -10.49
C LEU A 150 -1.74 -0.84 -9.09
N ILE A 151 -1.69 0.14 -8.17
CA ILE A 151 -2.22 -0.02 -6.82
C ILE A 151 -3.74 -0.22 -6.85
N PHE A 152 -4.45 0.52 -7.69
CA PHE A 152 -5.89 0.36 -7.86
C PHE A 152 -6.24 -1.09 -8.25
N LEU A 153 -5.54 -1.65 -9.24
CA LEU A 153 -5.74 -3.04 -9.68
C LEU A 153 -5.41 -4.05 -8.59
N LEU A 154 -4.32 -3.84 -7.83
CA LEU A 154 -3.97 -4.72 -6.70
C LEU A 154 -5.07 -4.72 -5.62
N ASN A 155 -5.69 -3.57 -5.36
CA ASN A 155 -6.79 -3.48 -4.42
C ASN A 155 -8.06 -4.15 -4.94
N ILE A 156 -8.38 -4.02 -6.23
CA ILE A 156 -9.47 -4.80 -6.84
C ILE A 156 -9.20 -6.30 -6.72
N ILE A 157 -7.97 -6.76 -6.95
CA ILE A 157 -7.59 -8.18 -6.77
C ILE A 157 -7.82 -8.61 -5.31
N ARG A 158 -7.46 -7.77 -4.33
CA ARG A 158 -7.73 -8.03 -2.91
C ARG A 158 -9.23 -8.27 -2.66
N LEU A 159 -10.09 -7.42 -3.23
CA LEU A 159 -11.55 -7.57 -3.10
C LEU A 159 -12.07 -8.85 -3.76
N LEU A 160 -11.52 -9.25 -4.91
CA LEU A 160 -11.92 -10.48 -5.58
C LEU A 160 -11.62 -11.74 -4.77
N PHE A 161 -10.56 -11.73 -3.96
CA PHE A 161 -10.25 -12.87 -3.10
C PHE A 161 -11.22 -13.01 -1.91
N ILE A 162 -12.01 -12.00 -1.56
CA ILE A 162 -12.94 -12.06 -0.43
C ILE A 162 -13.98 -13.17 -0.63
N TYR A 163 -14.64 -13.20 -1.79
CA TYR A 163 -15.70 -14.17 -2.08
C TYR A 163 -15.25 -15.64 -1.95
N PRO A 164 -14.22 -16.12 -2.68
CA PRO A 164 -13.83 -17.53 -2.60
C PRO A 164 -13.30 -17.90 -1.21
N LEU A 165 -12.67 -16.97 -0.48
CA LEU A 165 -12.23 -17.23 0.89
C LEU A 165 -13.40 -17.38 1.85
N ALA A 166 -14.41 -16.51 1.75
CA ALA A 166 -15.64 -16.61 2.54
C ALA A 166 -16.36 -17.95 2.27
N VAL A 167 -16.51 -18.31 1.00
CA VAL A 167 -17.14 -19.58 0.59
C VAL A 167 -16.34 -20.78 1.12
N SER A 168 -15.02 -20.78 0.99
CA SER A 168 -14.17 -21.91 1.42
C SER A 168 -14.25 -22.20 2.93
N GLY A 169 -14.50 -21.17 3.74
CA GLY A 169 -14.72 -21.32 5.18
C GLY A 169 -16.08 -21.94 5.48
N CYS A 170 -17.12 -21.42 4.84
CA CYS A 170 -18.50 -21.89 5.01
C CYS A 170 -18.80 -23.24 4.35
N GLU A 171 -18.02 -23.68 3.36
CA GLU A 171 -18.11 -25.06 2.84
C GLU A 171 -17.76 -26.12 3.90
N LYS A 172 -16.86 -25.79 4.83
CA LYS A 172 -16.44 -26.74 5.89
C LYS A 172 -17.44 -26.78 7.05
N ASN A 173 -18.07 -25.65 7.35
CA ASN A 173 -19.02 -25.49 8.45
C ASN A 173 -20.23 -24.66 7.96
N PRO A 174 -21.14 -25.26 7.18
CA PRO A 174 -22.22 -24.52 6.51
C PRO A 174 -23.24 -23.97 7.51
N GLY A 175 -23.62 -22.71 7.33
CA GLY A 175 -24.62 -22.02 8.17
C GLY A 175 -24.17 -21.67 9.59
N GLU A 176 -22.92 -22.00 9.97
CA GLU A 176 -22.39 -21.63 11.28
C GLU A 176 -21.97 -20.17 11.33
N PHE A 177 -22.35 -19.45 12.39
CA PHE A 177 -21.95 -18.06 12.58
C PHE A 177 -20.41 -17.93 12.62
N GLY A 178 -19.85 -17.08 11.75
CA GLY A 178 -18.41 -16.88 11.63
C GLY A 178 -17.70 -17.91 10.74
N CYS A 179 -18.42 -18.75 9.99
CA CYS A 179 -17.82 -19.67 9.03
C CYS A 179 -17.00 -18.95 7.94
N ASP A 180 -17.32 -17.69 7.68
CA ASP A 180 -16.69 -16.79 6.71
C ASP A 180 -15.35 -16.20 7.20
N ALA A 181 -14.93 -16.48 8.44
CA ALA A 181 -13.70 -15.96 9.03
C ALA A 181 -12.43 -15.96 8.15
N PRO A 182 -12.19 -16.92 7.21
CA PRO A 182 -11.00 -16.88 6.36
C PRO A 182 -10.82 -15.59 5.54
N TRP A 183 -11.91 -14.95 5.07
CA TRP A 183 -11.76 -13.69 4.33
C TRP A 183 -11.22 -12.58 5.24
N LYS A 184 -11.67 -12.56 6.50
CA LYS A 184 -11.25 -11.55 7.49
C LYS A 184 -9.78 -11.73 7.86
N VAL A 185 -9.35 -12.98 8.09
CA VAL A 185 -7.94 -13.28 8.37
C VAL A 185 -7.05 -12.84 7.22
N PHE A 186 -7.47 -13.08 5.97
CA PHE A 186 -6.74 -12.59 4.80
C PHE A 186 -6.71 -11.07 4.72
N HIS A 187 -7.86 -10.42 4.91
CA HIS A 187 -7.97 -8.97 4.92
C HIS A 187 -7.03 -8.34 5.95
N ASP A 188 -7.06 -8.83 7.19
CA ASP A 188 -6.24 -8.32 8.30
C ASP A 188 -4.74 -8.54 8.03
N PHE A 189 -4.36 -9.70 7.48
CA PHE A 189 -2.97 -9.96 7.07
C PHE A 189 -2.48 -8.98 5.98
N VAL A 190 -3.31 -8.76 4.95
CA VAL A 190 -2.96 -7.82 3.86
C VAL A 190 -2.84 -6.40 4.41
N PHE A 191 -3.78 -6.01 5.27
CA PHE A 191 -3.80 -4.68 5.87
C PHE A 191 -2.60 -4.42 6.79
N GLU A 192 -2.28 -5.35 7.70
CA GLU A 192 -1.20 -5.16 8.67
C GLU A 192 0.21 -5.26 8.05
N TRP A 193 0.41 -6.20 7.12
CA TRP A 193 1.74 -6.54 6.62
C TRP A 193 1.83 -6.54 5.10
N GLY A 194 0.84 -7.16 4.43
CA GLY A 194 0.91 -7.44 3.00
C GLY A 194 1.07 -6.19 2.13
N SER A 195 0.24 -5.17 2.36
CA SER A 195 0.26 -3.91 1.60
C SER A 195 1.62 -3.22 1.71
N LEU A 196 2.14 -3.03 2.93
CA LEU A 196 3.43 -2.34 3.13
C LEU A 196 4.60 -3.09 2.46
N ILE A 197 4.63 -4.42 2.58
CA ILE A 197 5.65 -5.26 1.96
C ILE A 197 5.61 -5.10 0.44
N ILE A 198 4.42 -5.27 -0.17
CA ILE A 198 4.24 -5.17 -1.62
C ILE A 198 4.62 -3.77 -2.13
N LEU A 199 4.17 -2.71 -1.48
CA LEU A 199 4.48 -1.34 -1.88
C LEU A 199 5.98 -1.04 -1.80
N THR A 200 6.65 -1.54 -0.75
CA THR A 200 8.10 -1.40 -0.60
C THR A 200 8.83 -2.13 -1.73
N PHE A 201 8.39 -3.34 -2.09
CA PHE A 201 8.96 -4.08 -3.23
C PHE A 201 8.74 -3.36 -4.57
N ILE A 202 7.53 -2.85 -4.83
CA ILE A 202 7.22 -2.07 -6.04
C ILE A 202 8.12 -0.84 -6.12
N TRP A 203 8.24 -0.10 -5.02
CA TRP A 203 9.10 1.07 -4.94
C TRP A 203 10.57 0.72 -5.19
N LEU A 204 11.09 -0.32 -4.53
CA LEU A 204 12.47 -0.78 -4.70
C LEU A 204 12.75 -1.23 -6.13
N ALA A 205 11.86 -2.03 -6.72
CA ALA A 205 11.99 -2.48 -8.10
C ALA A 205 12.04 -1.29 -9.08
N TRP A 206 11.10 -0.33 -8.92
CA TRP A 206 11.08 0.90 -9.70
C TRP A 206 12.38 1.71 -9.52
N PHE A 207 12.83 1.91 -8.28
CA PHE A 207 14.04 2.66 -7.97
C PHE A 207 15.28 2.04 -8.64
N LEU A 208 15.43 0.71 -8.55
CA LEU A 208 16.54 -0.01 -9.18
C LEU A 208 16.50 0.12 -10.71
N MET A 209 15.33 0.02 -11.32
CA MET A 209 15.14 0.16 -12.76
C MET A 209 15.52 1.57 -13.24
N VAL A 210 15.04 2.61 -12.55
CA VAL A 210 15.33 4.00 -12.89
C VAL A 210 16.81 4.33 -12.68
N ASN A 211 17.41 3.86 -11.59
CA ASN A 211 18.83 4.10 -11.32
C ASN A 211 19.71 3.47 -12.41
N LYS A 212 19.45 2.20 -12.77
CA LYS A 212 20.15 1.52 -13.87
C LYS A 212 20.01 2.30 -15.19
N SER A 213 18.79 2.71 -15.54
CA SER A 213 18.54 3.50 -16.76
C SER A 213 19.27 4.85 -16.76
N SER A 214 19.34 5.51 -15.60
CA SER A 214 20.03 6.81 -15.46
C SER A 214 21.54 6.69 -15.63
N ILE A 215 22.15 5.64 -15.08
CA ILE A 215 23.58 5.34 -15.25
C ILE A 215 23.89 5.06 -16.72
N THR A 216 23.09 4.22 -17.38
CA THR A 216 23.25 3.92 -18.80
C THR A 216 23.15 5.18 -19.66
N LYS A 217 22.15 6.04 -19.43
CA LYS A 217 22.02 7.31 -20.19
C LYS A 217 23.21 8.25 -20.00
N LYS A 218 23.78 8.31 -18.79
CA LYS A 218 24.94 9.15 -18.52
C LYS A 218 26.18 8.69 -19.27
N ILE A 219 26.41 7.37 -19.33
CA ILE A 219 27.53 6.77 -20.08
C ILE A 219 27.45 7.10 -21.57
N TYR A 220 26.28 6.94 -22.20
CA TYR A 220 26.09 7.24 -23.62
C TYR A 220 26.04 8.74 -23.98
N SER A 221 25.95 9.63 -22.99
CA SER A 221 26.02 11.08 -23.23
C SER A 221 27.43 11.66 -23.10
N GLU A 222 28.38 10.86 -22.62
CA GLU A 222 29.80 11.22 -22.45
C GLU A 222 30.71 10.61 -23.54
N GLU A 223 30.14 9.87 -24.51
CA GLU A 223 30.77 9.45 -25.79
C GLU A 223 30.28 10.34 -26.95
#